data_AF-A0A7Y5T9W2-F1
#
_entry.id   AF-A0A7Y5T9W2-F1
#
_cell.length_a   1.000
_cell.length_b   1.000
_cell.length_c   1.000
_cell.angle_alpha   90.00
_cell.angle_beta   90.00
_cell.angle_gamma   90.00
#
_symmetry.space_group_name_H-M   'P 1'
#
loop_
_entity.id
_entity.type
_entity.pdbx_description
1 polymer ?
#
loop_
_entity_poly.entity_id
_entity_poly.type
_entity_poly.pdbx_seq_one_letter_code
_entity_poly.pdbx_strand_id
1 'polypeptide(L)'
;MGDHDVLEATPAELDLTLVWRRGDEGSLVGELLATNRADHAVRVSSKPVLVACGLDGADLGVQTIVTAELRIPGYVVLAPGERAEAGVSWGGWDGPPCSGEFLVGLPGGRVRLTASGPRQPESRGPATNLWSSWFERVD
;
A
#
# COMPACT_ATOMS: atom_id res chain seq x y z
N MET A 1 24.02 -2.09 -18.33
CA MET A 1 23.49 -1.05 -17.44
C MET A 1 22.95 -1.79 -16.24
N GLY A 2 23.59 -1.68 -15.08
CA GLY A 2 23.20 -2.46 -13.91
C GLY A 2 21.99 -1.83 -13.23
N ASP A 3 21.19 -2.63 -12.53
CA ASP A 3 19.99 -2.16 -11.79
C ASP A 3 20.29 -1.07 -10.75
N HIS A 4 21.56 -0.81 -10.44
CA HIS A 4 22.02 0.23 -9.51
C HIS A 4 21.82 1.67 -10.02
N ASP A 5 21.62 1.86 -11.33
CA ASP A 5 21.41 3.19 -11.93
C ASP A 5 19.92 3.59 -12.01
N VAL A 6 19.00 2.70 -11.60
CA VAL A 6 17.55 2.95 -11.66
C VAL A 6 17.11 3.76 -10.44
N LEU A 7 16.45 4.89 -10.70
CA LEU A 7 15.99 5.81 -9.66
C LEU A 7 14.77 5.27 -8.91
N GLU A 8 14.63 5.66 -7.65
CA GLU A 8 13.43 5.37 -6.86
C GLU A 8 12.22 6.09 -7.48
N ALA A 9 11.12 5.35 -7.65
CA ALA A 9 9.88 5.90 -8.13
C ALA A 9 9.34 6.95 -7.16
N THR A 10 8.99 8.12 -7.67
CA THR A 10 8.10 9.04 -6.96
C THR A 10 6.66 8.53 -7.05
N PRO A 11 5.77 8.90 -6.12
CA PRO A 11 4.35 8.58 -6.26
C PRO A 11 3.73 9.15 -7.54
N ALA A 12 4.30 10.22 -8.10
CA ALA A 12 3.88 10.78 -9.37
C ALA A 12 4.38 9.97 -10.58
N GLU A 13 5.24 8.97 -10.43
CA GLU A 13 5.64 8.08 -11.54
C GLU A 13 4.93 6.74 -11.49
N LEU A 14 4.05 6.56 -10.51
CA LEU A 14 3.24 5.36 -10.32
C LEU A 14 1.76 5.67 -10.49
N ASP A 15 1.04 4.75 -11.13
CA ASP A 15 -0.40 4.62 -10.94
C ASP A 15 -0.64 3.59 -9.84
N LEU A 16 -1.29 4.02 -8.75
CA LEU A 16 -1.51 3.21 -7.55
C LEU A 16 -2.99 2.87 -7.39
N THR A 17 -3.30 1.59 -7.26
CA THR A 17 -4.66 1.11 -6.97
C THR A 17 -4.66 0.25 -5.72
N LEU A 18 -5.53 0.58 -4.76
CA LEU A 18 -5.77 -0.23 -3.56
C LEU A 18 -7.13 -0.89 -3.64
N VAL A 19 -7.16 -2.21 -3.50
CA VAL A 19 -8.39 -3.00 -3.49
C VAL A 19 -8.51 -3.75 -2.18
N TRP A 20 -9.63 -3.58 -1.49
CA TRP A 20 -9.98 -4.34 -0.30
C TRP A 20 -11.04 -5.39 -0.60
N ARG A 21 -10.89 -6.55 0.05
CA ARG A 21 -11.89 -7.62 0.14
C ARG A 21 -12.12 -7.94 1.62
N ARG A 22 -13.28 -8.51 1.93
CA ARG A 22 -13.54 -9.06 3.26
C ARG A 22 -12.66 -10.29 3.47
N GLY A 23 -11.88 -10.28 4.54
CA GLY A 23 -11.18 -11.45 5.04
C GLY A 23 -11.99 -12.17 6.11
N ASP A 24 -11.33 -13.09 6.81
CA ASP A 24 -11.94 -13.85 7.91
C ASP A 24 -12.33 -12.93 9.07
N GLU A 25 -13.37 -13.33 9.80
CA GLU A 25 -13.84 -12.66 11.02
C GLU A 25 -14.13 -11.14 10.87
N GLY A 26 -14.47 -10.71 9.65
CA GLY A 26 -14.77 -9.30 9.36
C GLY A 26 -13.54 -8.41 9.18
N SER A 27 -12.34 -8.99 9.07
CA SER A 27 -11.11 -8.29 8.67
C SER A 27 -11.16 -7.83 7.20
N LEU A 28 -10.17 -7.06 6.78
CA LEU A 28 -9.88 -6.78 5.38
C LEU A 28 -8.56 -7.40 4.95
N VAL A 29 -8.57 -7.95 3.74
CA VAL A 29 -7.38 -8.37 3.00
C VAL A 29 -7.41 -7.70 1.64
N GLY A 30 -6.27 -7.29 1.13
CA GLY A 30 -6.22 -6.45 -0.05
C GLY A 30 -4.88 -6.47 -0.74
N GLU A 31 -4.83 -5.71 -1.83
CA GLU A 31 -3.69 -5.62 -2.74
C GLU A 31 -3.48 -4.15 -3.10
N LEU A 32 -2.25 -3.67 -2.97
CA LEU A 32 -1.81 -2.39 -3.52
C LEU A 32 -1.01 -2.67 -4.79
N LEU A 33 -1.59 -2.34 -5.93
CA LEU A 33 -0.96 -2.44 -7.24
C LEU A 33 -0.26 -1.12 -7.57
N ALA A 34 1.00 -1.21 -8.01
CA ALA A 34 1.78 -0.10 -8.55
C ALA A 34 2.14 -0.37 -10.01
N THR A 35 1.71 0.51 -10.92
CA THR A 35 2.08 0.47 -12.35
C THR A 35 3.03 1.60 -12.66
N ASN A 36 4.16 1.31 -13.30
CA ASN A 36 5.06 2.37 -13.76
C ASN A 36 4.43 3.14 -14.93
N ARG A 37 4.13 4.43 -14.72
CA ARG A 37 3.59 5.33 -15.74
C ARG A 37 4.62 6.27 -16.35
N ALA A 38 5.86 6.23 -15.87
CA ALA A 38 6.96 6.97 -16.47
C ALA A 38 7.39 6.35 -17.81
N ASP A 39 8.13 7.12 -18.60
CA ASP A 39 8.74 6.70 -19.86
C ASP A 39 10.10 5.98 -19.67
N HIS A 40 10.52 5.79 -18.42
CA HIS A 40 11.77 5.15 -18.04
C HIS A 40 11.56 4.12 -16.93
N ALA A 41 12.56 3.25 -16.72
CA ALA A 41 12.50 2.26 -15.65
C ALA A 41 12.60 2.94 -14.27
N VAL A 42 11.83 2.45 -13.31
CA VAL A 42 11.84 2.94 -11.93
C VAL A 42 12.01 1.80 -10.94
N ARG A 43 12.55 2.13 -9.78
CA ARG A 43 12.71 1.21 -8.65
C ARG A 43 11.60 1.46 -7.65
N VAL A 44 10.90 0.41 -7.24
CA VAL A 44 9.97 0.46 -6.10
C VAL A 44 10.60 -0.32 -4.97
N SER A 45 11.06 0.41 -3.95
CA SER A 45 11.68 -0.17 -2.76
C SER A 45 10.75 -0.08 -1.55
N SER A 46 11.04 -0.90 -0.55
CA SER A 46 10.31 -0.97 0.72
C SER A 46 8.88 -1.52 0.62
N LYS A 47 8.28 -1.79 1.78
CA LYS A 47 6.85 -2.09 1.91
C LYS A 47 6.06 -0.78 1.98
N PRO A 48 4.84 -0.71 1.39
CA PRO A 48 4.03 0.49 1.48
C PRO A 48 3.54 0.72 2.91
N VAL A 49 3.54 1.97 3.34
CA VAL A 49 2.92 2.41 4.59
C VAL A 49 1.52 2.92 4.27
N LEU A 50 0.49 2.39 4.92
CA LEU A 50 -0.88 2.85 4.74
C LEU A 50 -1.32 3.68 5.95
N VAL A 51 -2.02 4.79 5.70
CA VAL A 51 -2.70 5.56 6.76
C VAL A 51 -4.13 5.75 6.31
N ALA A 52 -5.08 5.15 7.03
CA ALA A 52 -6.49 5.31 6.75
C ALA A 52 -6.95 6.73 7.13
N CYS A 53 -7.84 7.33 6.35
CA CYS A 53 -8.38 8.66 6.62
C CYS A 53 -9.83 8.57 7.14
N GLY A 54 -10.19 9.46 8.07
CA GLY A 54 -11.54 9.63 8.59
C GLY A 54 -12.44 10.38 7.60
N LEU A 55 -13.73 10.45 7.92
CA LEU A 55 -14.71 11.21 7.14
C LEU A 55 -14.44 12.72 7.11
N ASP A 56 -13.68 13.23 8.07
CA ASP A 56 -13.20 14.62 8.15
C ASP A 56 -11.89 14.84 7.38
N GLY A 57 -11.33 13.79 6.77
CA GLY A 57 -10.05 13.81 6.06
C GLY A 57 -8.82 13.75 6.97
N ALA A 58 -9.00 13.63 8.29
CA ALA A 58 -7.90 13.46 9.24
C ALA A 58 -7.37 12.02 9.21
N ASP A 59 -6.12 11.83 9.60
CA ASP A 59 -5.53 10.51 9.73
C ASP A 59 -6.20 9.75 10.90
N LEU A 60 -6.64 8.53 10.65
CA LEU A 60 -7.08 7.62 11.70
C LEU A 60 -5.88 7.07 12.45
N GLY A 61 -6.02 6.89 13.76
CA GLY A 61 -4.97 6.35 14.63
C GLY A 61 -4.62 4.87 14.42
N VAL A 62 -5.00 4.27 13.29
CA VAL A 62 -4.57 2.92 12.92
C VAL A 62 -3.11 2.94 12.49
N GLN A 63 -2.28 2.13 13.13
CA GLN A 63 -0.87 2.05 12.78
C GLN A 63 -0.64 1.00 11.69
N THR A 64 0.22 1.31 10.70
CA THR A 64 0.77 0.27 9.82
C THR A 64 2.02 -0.32 10.46
N ILE A 65 2.02 -1.63 10.67
CA ILE A 65 3.21 -2.39 11.02
C ILE A 65 3.89 -2.84 9.73
N VAL A 66 5.08 -2.28 9.49
CA VAL A 66 6.02 -2.78 8.51
C VAL A 66 7.01 -3.67 9.24
N THR A 67 6.90 -5.00 9.05
CA THR A 67 7.84 -5.96 9.62
C THR A 67 9.20 -5.84 8.95
N ALA A 68 10.28 -5.91 9.74
CA ALA A 68 11.67 -5.89 9.26
C ALA A 68 12.09 -7.25 8.67
N GLU A 69 11.37 -7.70 7.64
CA GLU A 69 11.70 -8.92 6.91
C GLU A 69 12.84 -8.66 5.92
N LEU A 70 13.85 -9.53 5.94
CA LEU A 70 14.96 -9.45 4.99
C LEU A 70 14.46 -9.75 3.57
N ARG A 71 14.73 -8.83 2.63
CA ARG A 71 14.53 -9.03 1.19
C ARG A 71 15.79 -8.63 0.42
N ILE A 72 16.24 -9.49 -0.49
CA ILE A 72 17.43 -9.27 -1.33
C ILE A 72 17.12 -9.66 -2.78
N PRO A 73 17.12 -8.72 -3.75
CA PRO A 73 17.22 -7.27 -3.55
C PRO A 73 15.97 -6.70 -2.85
N GLY A 74 16.14 -5.68 -2.02
CA GLY A 74 15.06 -5.01 -1.27
C GLY A 74 14.13 -4.12 -2.11
N TYR A 75 14.03 -4.41 -3.41
CA TYR A 75 13.28 -3.62 -4.39
C TYR A 75 12.88 -4.46 -5.60
N VAL A 76 11.97 -3.92 -6.40
CA VAL A 76 11.70 -4.37 -7.77
C VAL A 76 11.99 -3.24 -8.75
N VAL A 77 12.46 -3.58 -9.95
CA VAL A 77 12.59 -2.65 -11.07
C VAL A 77 11.42 -2.88 -12.02
N LEU A 78 10.72 -1.80 -12.36
CA LEU A 78 9.59 -1.78 -13.29
C LEU A 78 9.97 -0.98 -14.53
N ALA A 79 9.96 -1.61 -15.69
CA ALA A 79 9.98 -0.90 -16.98
C ALA A 79 8.65 -0.15 -17.21
N PRO A 80 8.59 0.79 -18.17
CA PRO A 80 7.35 1.49 -18.50
C PRO A 80 6.18 0.53 -18.75
N GLY A 81 5.07 0.73 -18.04
CA GLY A 81 3.88 -0.11 -18.10
C GLY A 81 3.91 -1.39 -17.27
N GLU A 82 5.06 -1.79 -16.71
CA GLU A 82 5.17 -2.94 -15.81
C GLU A 82 4.55 -2.67 -14.44
N ARG A 83 4.21 -3.75 -13.75
CA ARG A 83 3.42 -3.72 -12.53
C ARG A 83 4.06 -4.51 -11.40
N ALA A 84 3.82 -4.07 -10.18
CA ALA A 84 4.08 -4.85 -8.98
C ALA A 84 2.96 -4.70 -7.96
N GLU A 85 2.78 -5.72 -7.13
CA GLU A 85 1.73 -5.80 -6.14
C GLU A 85 2.31 -6.03 -4.75
N ALA A 86 1.76 -5.36 -3.74
CA ALA A 86 1.98 -5.67 -2.33
C ALA A 86 0.66 -6.07 -1.67
N GLY A 87 0.64 -7.24 -1.04
CA GLY A 87 -0.46 -7.68 -0.21
C GLY A 87 -0.58 -6.80 1.04
N VAL A 88 -1.81 -6.50 1.44
CA VAL A 88 -2.11 -5.67 2.62
C VAL A 88 -3.26 -6.26 3.42
N SER A 89 -3.29 -6.01 4.73
CA SER A 89 -4.38 -6.47 5.59
C SER A 89 -4.70 -5.48 6.70
N TRP A 90 -5.94 -5.53 7.18
CA TRP A 90 -6.45 -4.74 8.29
C TRP A 90 -7.38 -5.61 9.14
N GLY A 91 -6.94 -6.01 10.33
CA GLY A 91 -7.69 -6.99 11.16
C GLY A 91 -8.99 -6.46 11.77
N GLY A 92 -8.97 -5.29 12.37
CA GLY A 92 -10.08 -4.73 13.14
C GLY A 92 -9.94 -3.22 13.38
N TRP A 93 -11.07 -2.54 13.58
CA TRP A 93 -11.12 -1.11 13.83
C TRP A 93 -12.36 -0.72 14.64
N ASP A 94 -12.14 -0.17 15.83
CA ASP A 94 -13.18 0.30 16.76
C ASP A 94 -13.24 1.84 16.89
N GLY A 95 -12.44 2.55 16.09
CA GLY A 95 -12.40 4.01 16.07
C GLY A 95 -13.42 4.66 15.11
N PRO A 96 -13.26 5.97 14.83
CA PRO A 96 -14.15 6.71 13.93
C PRO A 96 -14.23 6.11 12.52
N PRO A 97 -15.35 6.27 11.79
CA PRO A 97 -15.51 5.69 10.46
C PRO A 97 -14.43 6.14 9.47
N CYS A 98 -13.92 5.18 8.69
CA CYS A 98 -13.01 5.42 7.58
C CYS A 98 -13.77 5.93 6.34
N SER A 99 -13.21 6.93 5.68
CA SER A 99 -13.77 7.46 4.43
C SER A 99 -13.61 6.50 3.24
N GLY A 100 -12.67 5.56 3.34
CA GLY A 100 -12.18 4.76 2.21
C GLY A 100 -10.99 5.40 1.50
N GLU A 101 -10.57 6.60 1.91
CA GLU A 101 -9.32 7.20 1.46
C GLU A 101 -8.15 6.75 2.33
N PHE A 102 -6.98 6.62 1.68
CA PHE A 102 -5.74 6.23 2.32
C PHE A 102 -4.61 7.13 1.83
N LEU A 103 -3.74 7.54 2.75
CA LEU A 103 -2.42 8.05 2.42
C LEU A 103 -1.46 6.87 2.30
N VAL A 104 -0.87 6.69 1.13
CA VAL A 104 0.14 5.67 0.85
C VAL A 104 1.51 6.31 0.91
N GLY A 105 2.38 5.80 1.78
CA GLY A 105 3.77 6.18 1.89
C GLY A 105 4.69 5.18 1.21
N LEU A 106 5.54 5.71 0.33
CA LEU A 106 6.66 5.04 -0.33
C LEU A 106 7.94 5.84 -0.06
N PRO A 107 9.14 5.27 -0.30
CA PRO A 107 10.39 6.01 -0.12
C PRO A 107 10.48 7.30 -0.96
N GLY A 108 9.90 7.31 -2.16
CA GLY A 108 9.83 8.49 -3.02
C GLY A 108 8.80 9.55 -2.62
N GLY A 109 7.97 9.31 -1.59
CA GLY A 109 6.99 10.28 -1.10
C GLY A 109 5.67 9.66 -0.67
N ARG A 110 4.63 10.49 -0.55
CA ARG A 110 3.28 10.07 -0.17
C ARG A 110 2.24 10.52 -1.18
N VAL A 111 1.20 9.73 -1.36
CA VAL A 111 0.05 10.07 -2.21
C VAL A 111 -1.25 9.59 -1.58
N ARG A 112 -2.32 10.38 -1.72
CA ARG A 112 -3.65 10.00 -1.29
C ARG A 112 -4.39 9.30 -2.43
N LEU A 113 -5.08 8.21 -2.13
CA LEU A 113 -5.94 7.50 -3.07
C LEU A 113 -7.21 7.01 -2.38
N THR A 114 -8.23 6.71 -3.18
CA THR A 114 -9.47 6.08 -2.72
C THR A 114 -9.36 4.58 -2.97
N ALA A 115 -9.48 3.78 -1.92
CA ALA A 115 -9.52 2.34 -2.05
C ALA A 115 -10.87 1.88 -2.61
N SER A 116 -10.85 0.83 -3.41
CA SER A 116 -12.06 0.12 -3.83
C SER A 116 -12.40 -1.01 -2.85
N GLY A 117 -13.67 -1.38 -2.79
CA GLY A 117 -14.17 -2.39 -1.84
C GLY A 117 -14.61 -1.79 -0.49
N PRO A 118 -14.66 -2.60 0.58
CA PRO A 118 -15.06 -2.12 1.90
C PRO A 118 -14.07 -1.10 2.48
N ARG A 119 -14.58 -0.10 3.20
CA ARG A 119 -13.78 1.03 3.71
C ARG A 119 -13.01 0.73 4.99
N GLN A 120 -13.49 -0.23 5.78
CA GLN A 120 -12.92 -0.63 7.06
C GLN A 120 -13.37 -2.06 7.45
N PRO A 121 -12.66 -2.73 8.37
CA PRO A 121 -13.11 -3.98 8.98
C PRO A 121 -14.49 -3.85 9.65
N GLU A 122 -15.23 -4.95 9.67
CA GLU A 122 -16.45 -5.14 10.46
C GLU A 122 -16.16 -5.75 11.85
N SER A 123 -14.96 -6.31 12.02
CA SER A 123 -14.55 -6.92 13.29
C SER A 123 -14.65 -5.91 14.43
N ARG A 124 -15.38 -6.30 15.48
CA ARG A 124 -15.66 -5.48 16.68
C ARG A 124 -14.56 -5.60 17.76
N GLY A 125 -13.41 -6.17 17.41
CA GLY A 125 -12.25 -6.24 18.30
C GLY A 125 -11.54 -4.90 18.47
N PRO A 126 -10.54 -4.80 19.37
CA PRO A 126 -9.72 -3.59 19.51
C PRO A 126 -9.06 -3.25 18.18
N ALA A 127 -8.82 -1.95 17.93
CA ALA A 127 -8.05 -1.50 16.76
C ALA A 127 -6.79 -2.37 16.57
N THR A 128 -6.73 -3.08 15.44
CA THR A 128 -5.54 -3.82 15.04
C THR A 128 -4.77 -3.02 14.01
N ASN A 129 -3.51 -3.36 13.85
CA ASN A 129 -2.65 -2.72 12.88
C ASN A 129 -3.06 -3.04 11.44
N LEU A 130 -2.75 -2.11 10.54
CA LEU A 130 -2.56 -2.38 9.13
C LEU A 130 -1.25 -3.13 8.94
N TRP A 131 -1.20 -4.02 7.95
CA TRP A 131 0.01 -4.75 7.56
C TRP A 131 0.21 -4.66 6.06
N SER A 132 1.47 -4.71 5.62
CA SER A 132 1.84 -4.79 4.21
C SER A 132 2.98 -5.77 3.96
N SER A 133 3.02 -6.34 2.75
CA SER A 133 4.12 -7.14 2.23
C SER A 133 5.09 -6.28 1.41
N TRP A 134 6.16 -6.92 0.93
CA TRP A 134 6.97 -6.35 -0.12
C TRP A 134 6.22 -6.34 -1.46
N PHE A 135 6.60 -5.41 -2.35
CA PHE A 135 6.15 -5.43 -3.73
C PHE A 135 6.78 -6.59 -4.50
N GLU A 136 5.96 -7.32 -5.25
CA GLU A 136 6.36 -8.40 -6.15
C GLU A 136 5.88 -8.09 -7.56
N ARG A 137 6.73 -8.33 -8.57
CA ARG A 137 6.33 -8.11 -9.97
C ARG A 137 5.16 -9.03 -10.31
N VAL A 138 4.20 -8.48 -11.04
CA VAL A 138 3.06 -9.22 -11.57
C VAL A 138 3.06 -9.10 -13.09
N ASP A 139 2.78 -10.20 -13.77
CA ASP A 139 2.81 -10.33 -15.24
C ASP A 139 1.61 -9.67 -15.94
#